data_AF-A0A9E5A210-F1
#
_entry.id   AF-A0A9E5A210-F1
#
_cell.length_a   1.000
_cell.length_b   1.000
_cell.length_c   1.000
_cell.angle_alpha   90.00
_cell.angle_beta   90.00
_cell.angle_gamma   90.00
#
_symmetry.space_group_name_H-M   'P 1'
#
loop_
_entity.id
_entity.type
_entity.pdbx_description
1 polymer ?
#
loop_
_entity_poly.entity_id
_entity_poly.type
_entity_poly.pdbx_seq_one_letter_code
_entity_poly.pdbx_strand_id
1 'polypeptide(L)'
;MNEYNYKEVFKHAKKIAISHKGQVLGGKPNKYPSISIYKQPKDYKGFKDPKYPTAILCDYIKKLDRYLVVIDIDKPNYSKLLSYSNILPELSDIIPELIPIEIFKEVIEDTIHDTYSVKTPNDGYHIYLLSENKPKHKPIGFGIDYIDGIEHIKYGTSLKYVITDYVWNRRPSKEYYDKLDDSPNNILSVSNSDDILKDIIKALEVKGYKMPNPIRVNPINNIPVLKTPILKTPNLIYI
;
A
#
# COMPACT_ATOMS: atom_id res chain seq x y z
N MET A 1 -17.47 19.57 1.45
CA MET A 1 -16.44 18.59 1.02
C MET A 1 -15.77 19.14 -0.22
N ASN A 2 -14.44 19.14 -0.26
CA ASN A 2 -13.70 19.51 -1.45
C ASN A 2 -13.30 18.23 -2.19
N GLU A 3 -13.64 18.15 -3.46
CA GLU A 3 -13.29 17.03 -4.31
C GLU A 3 -12.20 17.47 -5.28
N TYR A 4 -11.13 16.68 -5.40
CA TYR A 4 -10.02 16.98 -6.31
C TYR A 4 -9.95 15.93 -7.40
N ASN A 5 -9.97 16.34 -8.67
CA ASN A 5 -9.80 15.40 -9.77
C ASN A 5 -8.47 14.65 -9.64
N TYR A 6 -8.50 13.31 -9.72
CA TYR A 6 -7.33 12.47 -9.47
C TYR A 6 -6.14 12.83 -10.36
N LYS A 7 -6.39 13.26 -11.61
CA LYS A 7 -5.33 13.64 -12.55
C LYS A 7 -4.58 14.88 -12.09
N GLU A 8 -5.28 15.86 -11.52
CA GLU A 8 -4.65 17.07 -10.96
C GLU A 8 -3.86 16.74 -9.68
N VAL A 9 -4.39 15.86 -8.83
CA VAL A 9 -3.65 15.35 -7.65
C VAL A 9 -2.35 14.68 -8.10
N PHE A 10 -2.44 13.75 -9.04
CA PHE A 10 -1.32 12.95 -9.53
C PHE A 10 -0.29 13.78 -10.28
N LYS A 11 -0.71 14.85 -10.95
CA LYS A 11 0.16 15.83 -11.60
C LYS A 11 1.09 16.49 -10.58
N HIS A 12 0.57 16.84 -9.39
CA HIS A 12 1.32 17.50 -8.32
C HIS A 12 2.04 16.56 -7.36
N ALA A 13 1.65 15.29 -7.31
CA ALA A 13 2.37 14.26 -6.55
C ALA A 13 3.77 13.98 -7.14
N LYS A 14 4.71 13.62 -6.28
CA LYS A 14 6.08 13.26 -6.71
C LYS A 14 6.05 11.90 -7.40
N LYS A 15 6.44 11.88 -8.67
CA LYS A 15 6.47 10.67 -9.51
C LYS A 15 7.76 9.89 -9.32
N ILE A 16 7.66 8.57 -9.39
CA ILE A 16 8.77 7.62 -9.25
C ILE A 16 8.67 6.61 -10.39
N ALA A 17 9.75 6.49 -11.16
CA ALA A 17 9.93 5.44 -12.14
C ALA A 17 10.20 4.12 -11.42
N ILE A 18 9.40 3.12 -11.74
CA ILE A 18 9.49 1.76 -11.22
C ILE A 18 10.33 0.89 -12.17
N SER A 19 10.88 -0.21 -11.66
CA SER A 19 11.70 -1.17 -12.41
C SER A 19 11.12 -1.47 -13.79
N HIS A 20 11.92 -1.23 -14.84
CA HIS A 20 11.52 -1.55 -16.21
C HIS A 20 11.76 -3.04 -16.55
N LYS A 21 11.19 -3.51 -17.66
CA LYS A 21 11.28 -4.91 -18.13
C LYS A 21 12.66 -5.55 -17.95
N GLY A 22 13.71 -4.94 -18.49
CA GLY A 22 15.08 -5.47 -18.42
C GLY A 22 15.60 -5.64 -16.99
N GLN A 23 15.24 -4.74 -16.07
CA GLN A 23 15.60 -4.86 -14.66
C GLN A 23 14.85 -6.01 -13.99
N VAL A 24 13.55 -6.16 -14.28
CA VAL A 24 12.73 -7.24 -13.71
C VAL A 24 13.23 -8.61 -14.19
N LEU A 25 13.55 -8.74 -15.49
CA LEU A 25 14.14 -9.96 -16.04
C LEU A 25 15.54 -10.24 -15.47
N GLY A 26 16.30 -9.19 -15.13
CA GLY A 26 17.57 -9.29 -14.42
C GLY A 26 17.47 -9.58 -12.92
N GLY A 27 16.27 -9.88 -12.40
CA GLY A 27 16.05 -10.28 -11.01
C GLY A 27 15.70 -9.14 -10.04
N LYS A 28 15.65 -7.88 -10.50
CA LYS A 28 15.18 -6.77 -9.66
C LYS A 28 13.69 -6.91 -9.36
N PRO A 29 13.21 -6.67 -8.13
CA PRO A 29 11.78 -6.69 -7.84
C PRO A 29 11.00 -5.71 -8.72
N ASN A 30 9.80 -6.11 -9.14
CA ASN A 30 8.98 -5.36 -10.09
C ASN A 30 8.28 -4.12 -9.52
N LYS A 31 8.12 -4.04 -8.19
CA LYS A 31 7.55 -2.88 -7.50
C LYS A 31 8.61 -1.90 -6.96
N TYR A 32 9.89 -2.11 -7.24
CA TYR A 32 10.98 -1.28 -6.72
C TYR A 32 11.28 -0.07 -7.62
N PRO A 33 11.85 1.03 -7.10
CA PRO A 33 12.24 2.16 -7.93
C PRO A 33 13.31 1.74 -8.93
N SER A 34 13.23 2.21 -10.17
CA SER A 34 14.20 1.86 -11.22
C SER A 34 15.63 2.26 -10.83
N ILE A 35 15.80 3.43 -10.19
CA ILE A 35 17.07 3.88 -9.60
C ILE A 35 16.91 4.06 -8.09
N SER A 36 16.14 5.07 -7.66
CA SER A 36 15.79 5.32 -6.25
C SER A 36 14.53 6.18 -6.17
N ILE A 37 13.97 6.37 -4.98
CA ILE A 37 12.82 7.28 -4.76
C ILE A 37 13.16 8.77 -4.97
N TYR A 38 14.45 9.12 -5.08
CA TYR A 38 14.93 10.49 -5.24
C TYR A 38 15.46 10.79 -6.64
N LYS A 39 15.71 9.77 -7.46
CA LYS A 39 16.34 9.91 -8.76
C LYS A 39 15.61 9.10 -9.83
N GLN A 40 15.31 9.76 -10.95
CA GLN A 40 14.65 9.15 -12.10
C GLN A 40 15.64 8.85 -13.23
N PRO A 41 15.37 7.84 -14.07
CA PRO A 41 16.03 7.67 -15.36
C PRO A 41 15.88 8.93 -16.22
N LYS A 42 16.90 9.26 -17.02
CA LYS A 42 16.88 10.48 -17.86
C LYS A 42 15.80 10.43 -18.95
N ASP A 43 15.42 9.23 -19.37
CA ASP A 43 14.43 8.96 -20.41
C ASP A 43 13.02 8.72 -19.87
N TYR A 44 12.80 8.85 -18.55
CA TYR A 44 11.49 8.67 -17.93
C TYR A 44 10.54 9.86 -18.20
N LYS A 45 9.34 9.55 -18.68
CA LYS A 45 8.34 10.53 -19.13
C LYS A 45 7.16 10.75 -18.16
N GLY A 46 7.12 10.05 -17.03
CA GLY A 46 5.99 10.12 -16.10
C GLY A 46 4.90 9.10 -16.41
N PHE A 47 3.64 9.44 -16.13
CA PHE A 47 2.49 8.56 -16.37
C PHE A 47 2.40 8.13 -17.84
N LYS A 48 1.98 6.88 -18.07
CA LYS A 48 1.89 6.26 -19.40
C LYS A 48 3.23 6.12 -20.13
N ASP A 49 4.35 6.20 -19.42
CA ASP A 49 5.65 5.87 -20.00
C ASP A 49 5.64 4.39 -20.45
N PRO A 50 6.04 4.09 -21.70
CA PRO A 50 5.95 2.73 -22.23
C PRO A 50 6.98 1.76 -21.62
N LYS A 51 8.08 2.30 -21.08
CA LYS A 51 9.24 1.57 -20.56
C LYS A 51 9.16 1.42 -19.04
N TYR A 52 8.90 2.51 -18.34
CA TYR A 52 8.89 2.59 -16.89
C TYR A 52 7.45 2.71 -16.36
N PRO A 53 7.01 1.81 -15.49
CA PRO A 53 5.82 2.09 -14.70
C PRO A 53 6.04 3.26 -13.73
N THR A 54 4.95 3.86 -13.29
CA THR A 54 4.89 5.07 -12.48
C THR A 54 4.23 4.81 -11.14
N ALA A 55 4.95 5.13 -10.09
CA ALA A 55 4.41 5.32 -8.77
C ALA A 55 4.35 6.81 -8.39
N ILE A 56 3.49 7.12 -7.42
CA ILE A 56 3.44 8.43 -6.78
C ILE A 56 3.76 8.29 -5.30
N LEU A 57 4.54 9.23 -4.77
CA LEU A 57 4.79 9.33 -3.34
C LEU A 57 3.51 9.80 -2.62
N CYS A 58 3.06 9.04 -1.63
CA CYS A 58 2.00 9.43 -0.71
C CYS A 58 2.60 10.37 0.34
N ASP A 59 2.55 11.67 0.09
CA ASP A 59 3.13 12.70 0.96
C ASP A 59 2.31 14.00 0.85
N TYR A 60 2.72 15.03 1.58
CA TYR A 60 2.11 16.35 1.50
C TYR A 60 2.32 17.00 0.12
N ILE A 61 1.20 17.26 -0.56
CA ILE A 61 1.15 17.95 -1.85
C ILE A 61 0.98 19.44 -1.59
N LYS A 62 2.11 20.17 -1.55
CA LYS A 62 2.15 21.62 -1.30
C LYS A 62 1.18 22.46 -2.15
N LYS A 63 0.95 22.05 -3.40
CA LYS A 63 0.07 22.77 -4.33
C LYS A 63 -1.41 22.65 -3.98
N LEU A 64 -1.78 21.60 -3.27
CA LEU A 64 -3.15 21.35 -2.82
C LEU A 64 -3.34 21.65 -1.34
N ASP A 65 -2.25 21.85 -0.60
CA ASP A 65 -2.25 21.94 0.87
C ASP A 65 -2.96 20.74 1.52
N ARG A 66 -2.60 19.52 1.07
CA ARG A 66 -3.19 18.26 1.52
C ARG A 66 -2.16 17.15 1.58
N TYR A 67 -2.35 16.19 2.49
CA TYR A 67 -1.60 14.94 2.55
C TYR A 67 -2.27 13.90 1.65
N LEU A 68 -1.53 13.33 0.69
CA LEU A 68 -2.00 12.19 -0.09
C LEU A 68 -1.80 10.91 0.72
N VAL A 69 -2.88 10.14 0.85
CA VAL A 69 -2.93 8.88 1.57
C VAL A 69 -3.57 7.82 0.69
N VAL A 70 -3.10 6.60 0.81
CA VAL A 70 -3.73 5.45 0.16
C VAL A 70 -3.94 4.34 1.18
N ILE A 71 -5.16 3.82 1.24
CA ILE A 71 -5.47 2.56 1.91
C ILE A 71 -5.30 1.47 0.86
N ASP A 72 -4.28 0.62 1.02
CA ASP A 72 -3.98 -0.50 0.13
C ASP A 72 -4.49 -1.79 0.78
N ILE A 73 -5.51 -2.38 0.17
CA ILE A 73 -6.15 -3.61 0.64
C ILE A 73 -5.65 -4.77 -0.21
N ASP A 74 -4.91 -5.67 0.42
CA ASP A 74 -4.27 -6.80 -0.24
C ASP A 74 -5.13 -8.05 -0.16
N LYS A 75 -5.28 -8.76 -1.29
CA LYS A 75 -5.83 -10.11 -1.30
C LYS A 75 -4.85 -11.09 -0.63
N PRO A 76 -5.27 -11.83 0.39
CA PRO A 76 -4.42 -12.83 1.02
C PRO A 76 -3.94 -13.88 0.00
N ASN A 77 -2.62 -14.10 -0.06
CA ASN A 77 -2.04 -15.17 -0.86
C ASN A 77 -1.84 -16.42 0.00
N TYR A 78 -2.91 -17.18 0.22
CA TYR A 78 -2.91 -18.36 1.09
C TYR A 78 -1.84 -19.38 0.71
N SER A 79 -1.66 -19.67 -0.58
CA SER A 79 -0.63 -20.62 -1.05
C SER A 79 0.77 -20.17 -0.64
N LYS A 80 1.08 -18.89 -0.82
CA LYS A 80 2.36 -18.32 -0.40
C LYS A 80 2.51 -18.31 1.12
N LEU A 81 1.46 -17.99 1.87
CA LEU A 81 1.49 -17.99 3.34
C LEU A 81 1.70 -19.42 3.90
N LEU A 82 1.00 -20.41 3.35
CA LEU A 82 1.19 -21.83 3.67
C LEU A 82 2.61 -22.30 3.33
N SER A 83 3.24 -21.79 2.28
CA SER A 83 4.64 -22.15 1.97
C SER A 83 5.62 -21.69 3.06
N TYR A 84 5.25 -20.70 3.88
CA TYR A 84 6.04 -20.21 4.99
C TYR A 84 5.68 -20.84 6.34
N SER A 85 4.56 -21.56 6.47
CA SER A 85 4.12 -22.10 7.77
C SER A 85 5.12 -23.10 8.36
N ASN A 86 5.88 -23.80 7.52
CA ASN A 86 6.97 -24.67 7.96
C ASN A 86 8.15 -23.91 8.59
N ILE A 87 8.30 -22.63 8.28
CA ILE A 87 9.40 -21.76 8.75
C ILE A 87 8.90 -20.79 9.84
N LEU A 88 7.60 -20.52 9.87
CA LEU A 88 6.90 -19.67 10.82
C LEU A 88 5.58 -20.33 11.25
N PRO A 89 5.63 -21.25 12.23
CA PRO A 89 4.46 -22.01 12.67
C PRO A 89 3.27 -21.13 13.09
N GLU A 90 3.53 -19.93 13.60
CA GLU A 90 2.53 -18.93 14.02
C GLU A 90 1.62 -18.48 12.87
N LEU A 91 2.04 -18.65 11.61
CA LEU A 91 1.17 -18.42 10.45
C LEU A 91 -0.01 -19.39 10.40
N SER A 92 0.14 -20.60 10.94
CA SER A 92 -0.94 -21.60 10.93
C SER A 92 -2.14 -21.16 11.75
N ASP A 93 -1.91 -20.39 12.82
CA ASP A 93 -2.97 -19.86 13.68
C ASP A 93 -3.64 -18.63 13.06
N ILE A 94 -2.91 -17.85 12.26
CA ILE A 94 -3.41 -16.60 11.66
C ILE A 94 -4.09 -16.82 10.32
N ILE A 95 -3.66 -17.79 9.51
CA ILE A 95 -4.25 -18.07 8.20
C ILE A 95 -5.78 -18.22 8.25
N PRO A 96 -6.37 -18.95 9.22
CA PRO A 96 -7.83 -19.04 9.37
C PRO A 96 -8.51 -17.71 9.75
N GLU A 97 -7.77 -16.80 10.39
CA GLU A 97 -8.26 -15.48 10.79
C GLU A 97 -8.14 -14.42 9.68
N LEU A 98 -7.49 -14.74 8.55
CA LEU A 98 -7.34 -13.81 7.44
C LEU A 98 -8.68 -13.50 6.79
N ILE A 99 -8.98 -12.20 6.71
CA ILE A 99 -10.21 -11.66 6.14
C ILE A 99 -10.18 -11.87 4.62
N PRO A 100 -11.17 -12.56 4.03
CA PRO A 100 -11.28 -12.69 2.58
C PRO A 100 -11.48 -11.34 1.89
N ILE A 101 -11.01 -11.22 0.65
CA ILE A 101 -11.08 -9.96 -0.10
C ILE A 101 -12.53 -9.56 -0.42
N GLU A 102 -13.44 -10.53 -0.49
CA GLU A 102 -14.87 -10.33 -0.69
C GLU A 102 -15.50 -9.58 0.49
N ILE A 103 -15.05 -9.91 1.72
CA ILE A 103 -15.52 -9.22 2.94
C ILE A 103 -14.99 -7.79 2.97
N PHE A 104 -13.73 -7.58 2.61
CA PHE A 104 -13.21 -6.22 2.46
C PHE A 104 -14.03 -5.44 1.44
N LYS A 105 -14.28 -6.01 0.25
CA LYS A 105 -15.07 -5.38 -0.81
C LYS A 105 -16.43 -4.91 -0.31
N GLU A 106 -17.16 -5.75 0.44
CA GLU A 106 -18.45 -5.37 1.04
C GLU A 106 -18.31 -4.21 2.04
N VAL A 107 -17.24 -4.18 2.84
CA VAL A 107 -17.04 -3.12 3.84
C VAL A 107 -16.65 -1.79 3.22
N ILE A 108 -15.86 -1.81 2.14
CA ILE A 108 -15.34 -0.59 1.50
C ILE A 108 -16.21 -0.07 0.36
N GLU A 109 -17.34 -0.71 0.06
CA GLU A 109 -18.20 -0.38 -1.09
C GLU A 109 -18.58 1.10 -1.11
N ASP A 110 -19.14 1.61 -0.01
CA ASP A 110 -19.50 3.02 0.14
C ASP A 110 -18.28 3.93 -0.03
N THR A 111 -17.13 3.55 0.54
CA THR A 111 -15.89 4.33 0.40
C THR A 111 -15.40 4.38 -1.04
N ILE A 112 -15.51 3.28 -1.80
CA ILE A 112 -15.17 3.22 -3.23
C ILE A 112 -16.06 4.18 -4.03
N HIS A 113 -17.35 4.28 -3.70
CA HIS A 113 -18.28 5.19 -4.38
C HIS A 113 -17.97 6.67 -4.11
N ASP A 114 -17.33 6.98 -2.98
CA ASP A 114 -17.01 8.35 -2.59
C ASP A 114 -15.63 8.83 -3.10
N THR A 115 -14.72 7.93 -3.48
CA THR A 115 -13.36 8.33 -3.86
C THR A 115 -12.72 7.47 -4.95
N TYR A 116 -11.86 8.11 -5.75
CA TYR A 116 -11.08 7.45 -6.78
C TYR A 116 -10.34 6.24 -6.21
N SER A 117 -10.63 5.08 -6.80
CA SER A 117 -10.14 3.79 -6.32
C SER A 117 -9.73 2.93 -7.51
N VAL A 118 -8.70 2.11 -7.34
CA VAL A 118 -8.22 1.19 -8.39
C VAL A 118 -8.12 -0.23 -7.86
N LYS A 119 -8.39 -1.20 -8.73
CA LYS A 119 -8.07 -2.60 -8.52
C LYS A 119 -6.58 -2.82 -8.82
N THR A 120 -5.89 -3.55 -7.95
CA THR A 120 -4.48 -3.91 -8.14
C THR A 120 -4.35 -5.17 -9.00
N PRO A 121 -3.19 -5.41 -9.63
CA PRO A 121 -2.88 -6.66 -10.33
C PRO A 121 -3.14 -7.96 -9.55
N ASN A 122 -3.12 -7.89 -8.22
CA ASN A 122 -3.30 -9.04 -7.33
C ASN A 122 -4.73 -9.16 -6.79
N ASP A 123 -5.71 -8.54 -7.46
CA ASP A 123 -7.11 -8.42 -7.02
C ASP A 123 -7.32 -7.68 -5.68
N GLY A 124 -6.35 -6.89 -5.25
CA GLY A 124 -6.52 -5.95 -4.12
C GLY A 124 -7.13 -4.61 -4.57
N TYR A 125 -7.16 -3.64 -3.66
CA TYR A 125 -7.71 -2.30 -3.91
C TYR A 125 -6.79 -1.21 -3.37
N HIS A 126 -6.54 -0.16 -4.16
CA HIS A 126 -6.03 1.11 -3.61
C HIS A 126 -7.18 2.10 -3.53
N ILE A 127 -7.43 2.66 -2.34
CA ILE A 127 -8.40 3.71 -2.08
C ILE A 127 -7.63 5.00 -1.81
N TYR A 128 -7.79 6.02 -2.66
CA TYR A 128 -7.05 7.27 -2.54
C TYR A 128 -7.81 8.28 -1.71
N LEU A 129 -7.13 8.99 -0.81
CA LEU A 129 -7.70 10.03 0.04
C LEU A 129 -6.76 11.24 0.10
N LEU A 130 -7.36 12.42 0.32
CA LEU A 130 -6.64 13.62 0.69
C LEU A 130 -7.00 14.00 2.12
N SER A 131 -5.99 14.19 2.97
CA SER A 131 -6.19 14.58 4.36
C SER A 131 -5.72 16.02 4.58
N GLU A 132 -6.52 16.81 5.29
CA GLU A 132 -6.13 18.15 5.75
C GLU A 132 -5.07 18.06 6.85
N ASN A 133 -5.33 17.21 7.83
CA ASN A 133 -4.40 16.95 8.90
C ASN A 133 -3.40 15.88 8.51
N LYS A 134 -2.18 15.99 9.04
CA LYS A 134 -1.19 14.93 8.93
C LYS A 134 -1.79 13.65 9.56
N PRO A 135 -1.86 12.53 8.81
CA PRO A 135 -2.29 11.24 9.36
C PRO A 135 -1.45 10.84 10.57
N LYS A 136 -1.90 9.90 11.39
CA LYS A 136 -1.11 9.41 12.53
C LYS A 136 -1.13 7.90 12.66
N HIS A 137 -1.92 7.21 11.84
CA HIS A 137 -2.06 5.77 11.95
C HIS A 137 -0.75 5.04 11.63
N LYS A 138 -0.50 3.97 12.39
CA LYS A 138 0.56 3.00 12.08
C LYS A 138 -0.02 1.90 11.17
N PRO A 139 0.82 1.13 10.46
CA PRO A 139 0.39 -0.07 9.74
C PRO A 139 -0.45 -0.99 10.65
N ILE A 140 -1.61 -1.44 10.17
CA ILE A 140 -2.64 -2.10 11.01
C ILE A 140 -2.48 -3.62 11.06
N GLY A 141 -1.84 -4.23 10.05
CA GLY A 141 -1.64 -5.68 10.00
C GLY A 141 -2.09 -6.27 8.67
N PHE A 142 -2.36 -7.57 8.66
CA PHE A 142 -2.60 -8.32 7.42
C PHE A 142 -3.78 -7.78 6.62
N GLY A 143 -3.56 -7.54 5.32
CA GLY A 143 -4.61 -7.24 4.36
C GLY A 143 -4.99 -5.76 4.25
N ILE A 144 -4.54 -4.88 5.16
CA ILE A 144 -4.65 -3.42 5.00
C ILE A 144 -3.31 -2.74 5.31
N ASP A 145 -2.71 -2.19 4.27
CA ASP A 145 -1.58 -1.28 4.36
C ASP A 145 -2.06 0.18 4.29
N TYR A 146 -1.68 0.97 5.30
CA TYR A 146 -1.94 2.40 5.33
C TYR A 146 -0.70 3.16 4.84
N ILE A 147 -0.75 3.64 3.61
CA ILE A 147 0.41 4.23 2.93
C ILE A 147 0.33 5.75 3.04
N ASP A 148 1.09 6.28 3.98
CA ASP A 148 1.29 7.71 4.20
C ASP A 148 2.77 8.13 4.15
N GLY A 149 3.01 9.44 4.11
CA GLY A 149 4.36 10.01 3.99
C GLY A 149 5.15 10.04 5.31
N ILE A 150 4.59 9.52 6.40
CA ILE A 150 5.11 9.71 7.75
C ILE A 150 6.31 8.79 7.98
N GLU A 151 7.16 9.17 8.92
CA GLU A 151 8.49 8.61 9.12
C GLU A 151 8.51 7.08 9.24
N HIS A 152 8.93 6.41 8.16
CA HIS A 152 9.46 5.05 8.22
C HIS A 152 10.85 4.96 7.59
N ILE A 153 11.72 5.93 7.91
CA ILE A 153 13.17 5.82 7.71
C ILE A 153 13.73 5.14 8.95
N LYS A 154 13.54 3.83 9.09
CA LYS A 154 14.32 3.08 10.08
C LYS A 154 14.58 1.61 9.70
N TYR A 155 13.81 1.03 8.76
CA TYR A 155 13.92 -0.41 8.46
C TYR A 155 13.79 -0.79 6.97
N GLY A 156 14.23 0.07 6.05
CA GLY A 156 14.67 -0.34 4.71
C GLY A 156 13.63 -0.85 3.70
N THR A 157 12.33 -0.94 3.99
CA THR A 157 11.35 -1.53 3.04
C THR A 157 9.94 -0.90 3.01
N SER A 158 9.64 0.18 3.72
CA SER A 158 8.33 0.83 3.56
C SER A 158 8.31 1.67 2.30
N LEU A 159 7.57 1.21 1.29
CA LEU A 159 7.34 1.97 0.07
C LEU A 159 6.32 3.06 0.39
N LYS A 160 6.78 4.30 0.59
CA LYS A 160 5.94 5.49 0.77
C LYS A 160 5.19 5.91 -0.51
N TYR A 161 5.04 4.99 -1.44
CA TYR A 161 4.52 5.27 -2.76
C TYR A 161 3.61 4.13 -3.18
N VAL A 162 2.64 4.48 -4.02
CA VAL A 162 1.77 3.52 -4.67
C VAL A 162 1.99 3.55 -6.17
N ILE A 163 1.94 2.38 -6.79
CA ILE A 163 1.98 2.25 -8.24
C ILE A 163 0.60 2.59 -8.78
N THR A 164 0.57 3.34 -9.89
CA THR A 164 -0.66 3.96 -10.41
C THR A 164 -1.02 3.54 -11.83
N ASP A 165 -0.12 2.84 -12.52
CA ASP A 165 -0.31 2.44 -13.92
C ASP A 165 -0.20 0.93 -14.12
N TYR A 166 0.99 0.35 -14.02
CA TYR A 166 1.24 -1.06 -14.27
C TYR A 166 2.49 -1.55 -13.53
N VAL A 167 2.74 -2.84 -13.58
CA VAL A 167 4.04 -3.44 -13.25
C VAL A 167 4.44 -4.42 -14.35
N TRP A 168 5.75 -4.61 -14.52
CA TRP A 168 6.26 -5.72 -15.32
C TRP A 168 6.24 -7.00 -14.48
N ASN A 169 5.70 -8.09 -15.01
CA ASN A 169 5.89 -9.38 -14.38
C ASN A 169 7.16 -10.09 -14.89
N ARG A 170 7.46 -11.26 -14.33
CA ARG A 170 8.60 -12.09 -14.76
C ARG A 170 8.38 -12.78 -16.11
N ARG A 171 7.16 -12.73 -16.66
CA ARG A 171 6.72 -13.34 -17.92
C ARG A 171 6.48 -12.28 -19.01
N PRO A 172 7.51 -11.45 -19.24
CA PRO A 172 7.48 -10.07 -19.75
C PRO A 172 6.14 -9.41 -20.16
N SER A 173 5.07 -9.56 -19.38
CA SER A 173 3.79 -8.90 -19.60
C SER A 173 3.57 -7.78 -18.58
N LYS A 174 2.70 -6.83 -18.94
CA LYS A 174 2.27 -5.75 -18.07
C LYS A 174 1.03 -6.20 -17.30
N GLU A 175 1.00 -5.92 -16.01
CA GLU A 175 -0.18 -6.09 -15.16
C GLU A 175 -0.60 -4.72 -14.68
N TYR A 176 -1.85 -4.34 -14.92
CA TYR A 176 -2.31 -2.96 -14.77
C TYR A 176 -3.03 -2.71 -13.44
N TYR A 177 -3.00 -1.46 -13.02
CA TYR A 177 -3.85 -0.92 -11.97
C TYR A 177 -5.04 -0.26 -12.63
N ASP A 178 -6.20 -0.88 -12.51
CA ASP A 178 -7.40 -0.49 -13.26
C ASP A 178 -8.35 0.27 -12.34
N LYS A 179 -8.79 1.46 -12.77
CA LYS A 179 -9.82 2.22 -12.06
C LYS A 179 -11.08 1.36 -11.90
N LEU A 180 -11.65 1.33 -10.71
CA LEU A 180 -12.94 0.68 -10.47
C LEU A 180 -14.05 1.46 -11.17
N ASP A 181 -14.95 0.76 -11.86
CA ASP A 181 -16.04 1.37 -12.64
C ASP A 181 -16.89 2.30 -11.78
N ASP A 182 -17.28 1.83 -10.60
CA ASP A 182 -18.18 2.54 -9.69
C ASP A 182 -17.50 3.62 -8.82
N SER A 183 -16.18 3.80 -8.97
CA SER A 183 -15.45 4.86 -8.27
C SER A 183 -15.49 6.19 -9.05
N PRO A 184 -15.50 7.36 -8.39
CA PRO A 184 -15.48 8.64 -9.09
C PRO A 184 -14.09 8.95 -9.67
N ASN A 185 -14.00 10.00 -10.49
CA ASN A 185 -12.72 10.57 -10.94
C ASN A 185 -12.13 11.57 -9.93
N ASN A 186 -12.75 11.72 -8.76
CA ASN A 186 -12.34 12.65 -7.74
C ASN A 186 -11.79 11.90 -6.54
N ILE A 187 -10.77 12.45 -5.89
CA ILE A 187 -10.25 11.98 -4.61
C ILE A 187 -10.95 12.78 -3.52
N LEU A 188 -11.59 12.06 -2.60
CA LEU A 188 -12.26 12.61 -1.43
C LEU A 188 -11.24 13.31 -0.53
N SER A 189 -11.51 14.58 -0.20
CA SER A 189 -10.76 15.33 0.82
C SER A 189 -11.50 15.29 2.14
N VAL A 190 -10.82 14.80 3.18
CA VAL A 190 -11.32 14.69 4.54
C VAL A 190 -10.44 15.46 5.52
N SER A 191 -10.99 15.80 6.69
CA SER A 191 -10.22 16.46 7.74
C SER A 191 -9.09 15.57 8.27
N ASN A 192 -9.36 14.27 8.44
CA ASN A 192 -8.37 13.27 8.84
C ASN A 192 -8.67 11.91 8.18
N SER A 193 -7.75 11.41 7.37
CA SER A 193 -7.87 10.09 6.72
C SER A 193 -7.76 8.91 7.69
N ASP A 194 -7.29 9.11 8.92
CA ASP A 194 -7.30 8.07 9.94
C ASP A 194 -8.74 7.66 10.29
N ASP A 195 -9.71 8.56 10.15
CA ASP A 195 -11.10 8.30 10.54
C ASP A 195 -11.79 7.35 9.55
N ILE A 196 -11.56 7.51 8.25
CA ILE A 196 -12.02 6.56 7.22
C ILE A 196 -11.48 5.15 7.48
N LEU A 197 -10.21 5.05 7.87
CA LEU A 197 -9.59 3.78 8.20
C LEU A 197 -10.21 3.12 9.44
N LYS A 198 -10.52 3.90 10.47
CA LYS A 198 -11.22 3.40 11.67
C LYS A 198 -12.63 2.93 11.33
N ASP A 199 -13.32 3.63 10.45
CA ASP A 199 -14.68 3.25 10.03
C ASP A 199 -14.67 1.90 9.29
N ILE A 200 -13.68 1.67 8.40
CA ILE A 200 -13.46 0.37 7.74
C ILE A 200 -13.19 -0.73 8.78
N ILE A 201 -12.29 -0.49 9.74
CA ILE A 201 -11.98 -1.47 10.80
C ILE A 201 -13.24 -1.79 11.62
N LYS A 202 -13.98 -0.77 12.03
CA LYS A 202 -15.20 -0.93 12.81
C LYS A 202 -16.27 -1.73 12.04
N ALA A 203 -16.40 -1.49 10.74
CA ALA A 203 -17.32 -2.24 9.90
C ALA A 203 -16.93 -3.73 9.77
N LEU A 204 -15.63 -4.04 9.70
CA LEU A 204 -15.14 -5.42 9.79
C LEU A 204 -15.48 -6.07 11.14
N GLU A 205 -15.27 -5.35 12.24
CA GLU A 205 -15.60 -5.81 13.60
C GLU A 205 -17.09 -6.10 13.77
N VAL A 206 -17.96 -5.24 13.23
CA VAL A 206 -19.42 -5.44 13.23
C VAL A 206 -19.81 -6.70 12.44
N LYS A 207 -19.08 -7.04 11.38
CA LYS A 207 -19.26 -8.30 10.62
C LYS A 207 -18.63 -9.52 11.32
N GLY A 208 -18.02 -9.36 12.49
CA GLY A 208 -17.42 -10.44 13.27
C GLY A 208 -15.96 -10.74 12.92
N TYR A 209 -15.32 -9.91 12.10
CA TYR A 209 -13.90 -10.06 11.74
C TYR A 209 -13.03 -9.21 12.63
N LYS A 210 -11.91 -9.77 13.09
CA LYS A 210 -10.88 -9.02 13.83
C LYS A 210 -9.65 -8.92 12.96
N MET A 211 -9.01 -7.75 12.96
CA MET A 211 -7.70 -7.61 12.32
C MET A 211 -6.70 -8.49 13.09
N PRO A 212 -6.08 -9.48 12.45
CA PRO A 212 -5.12 -10.34 13.12
C PRO A 212 -3.90 -9.53 13.56
N ASN A 213 -3.39 -9.85 14.75
CA ASN A 213 -2.21 -9.17 15.27
C ASN A 213 -1.00 -9.40 14.33
N PRO A 214 -0.19 -8.37 14.05
CA PRO A 214 1.02 -8.55 13.26
C PRO A 214 1.97 -9.55 13.92
N ILE A 215 2.48 -10.53 13.15
CA ILE A 215 3.50 -11.46 13.66
C ILE A 215 4.83 -10.72 13.77
N ARG A 216 5.46 -10.80 14.94
CA ARG A 216 6.83 -10.35 15.15
C ARG A 216 7.77 -11.48 14.75
N VAL A 217 8.52 -11.31 13.67
CA VAL A 217 9.57 -12.27 13.28
C VAL A 217 10.96 -11.69 13.49
N ASN A 218 11.89 -12.54 13.95
CA ASN A 218 13.29 -12.18 14.02
C ASN A 218 13.84 -11.95 12.59
N PRO A 219 14.56 -10.84 12.33
CA PRO A 219 15.03 -10.48 10.99
C PRO A 219 15.99 -11.48 10.34
N ILE A 220 16.44 -12.50 11.07
CA ILE A 220 17.43 -13.50 10.66
C ILE A 220 16.92 -14.37 9.50
N ASN A 221 15.60 -14.54 9.34
CA ASN A 221 15.05 -15.50 8.36
C ASN A 221 14.74 -14.91 6.98
N ASN A 222 14.97 -13.61 6.71
CA ASN A 222 14.72 -12.97 5.39
C ASN A 222 13.34 -13.28 4.75
N ILE A 223 12.32 -13.65 5.54
CA ILE A 223 10.98 -13.91 5.03
C ILE A 223 10.31 -12.56 4.71
N PRO A 224 9.93 -12.28 3.44
CA PRO A 224 9.50 -10.94 3.02
C PRO A 224 8.13 -10.48 3.53
N VAL A 225 7.45 -11.24 4.41
CA VAL A 225 6.02 -11.04 4.66
C VAL A 225 5.73 -10.39 6.01
N LEU A 226 6.70 -10.31 6.92
CA LEU A 226 6.40 -9.94 8.30
C LEU A 226 7.53 -9.08 8.83
N LYS A 227 7.37 -7.77 8.89
CA LYS A 227 8.26 -6.93 9.69
C LYS A 227 7.44 -5.85 10.37
N THR A 228 7.09 -6.08 11.63
CA THR A 228 7.33 -5.00 12.61
C THR A 228 8.72 -5.19 13.20
N PRO A 229 9.53 -4.14 13.32
CA PRO A 229 10.85 -4.24 13.93
C PRO A 229 10.70 -4.54 15.42
N ILE A 230 11.65 -5.31 15.96
CA ILE A 230 11.88 -5.40 17.40
C ILE A 230 12.21 -3.98 17.87
N LEU A 231 11.31 -3.36 18.64
CA LEU A 231 11.69 -2.25 19.50
C LEU A 231 12.71 -2.82 20.48
N LYS A 232 13.96 -2.38 20.40
CA LYS A 232 14.88 -2.54 21.53
C LYS A 232 14.16 -1.95 22.74
N THR A 233 13.80 -2.78 23.69
CA THR A 233 13.42 -2.36 25.03
C THR A 233 14.55 -1.49 25.57
N PRO A 234 14.29 -0.26 26.05
CA PRO A 234 15.25 0.40 26.92
C PRO A 234 15.19 -0.29 28.29
N ASN A 235 16.38 -0.49 28.86
CA ASN A 235 16.65 -0.82 30.26
C ASN A 235 16.62 -2.31 30.65
N LEU A 236 17.74 -2.99 30.40
CA LEU A 236 18.33 -3.82 31.45
C LEU A 236 19.26 -2.92 32.25
N ILE A 237 18.80 -2.53 33.44
CA ILE A 237 19.66 -2.03 34.51
C ILE A 237 20.49 -3.24 34.94
N TYR A 238 21.80 -3.20 34.67
CA TYR A 238 22.75 -3.99 35.46
C TYR A 238 22.88 -3.28 36.80
N ILE A 239 22.45 -3.96 37.86
CA ILE A 239 22.95 -3.72 39.23
C ILE A 239 24.22 -4.56 39.36
#